data_AF-A0A0A9WZ84-F1
#
_entry.id   AF-A0A0A9WZ84-F1
#
_cell.length_a   1.000
_cell.length_b   1.000
_cell.length_c   1.000
_cell.angle_alpha   90.00
_cell.angle_beta   90.00
_cell.angle_gamma   90.00
#
_symmetry.space_group_name_H-M   'P 1'
#
loop_
_entity.id
_entity.type
_entity.pdbx_description
1 polymer ?
#
loop_
_entity_poly.entity_id
_entity_poly.type
_entity_poly.pdbx_seq_one_letter_code
_entity_poly.pdbx_strand_id
1 'polypeptide(L)'
;MGISNSLGSNTFDILLCLGLPWLIKASFLPTSAGHHFVGINSRGLEYSAISLLSTLLMLYVAFAVNKFKLDAKVGYTCLFLYGLFLILATLIELNVFFRVNLPTCGR
;
A
#
# COMPACT_ATOMS: atom_id res chain seq x y z
N MET A 1 -24.44 -4.45 4.08
CA MET A 1 -23.63 -4.44 5.33
C MET A 1 -22.24 -5.08 5.16
N GLY A 2 -22.03 -6.05 4.27
CA GLY A 2 -20.71 -6.71 4.11
C GLY A 2 -19.60 -5.85 3.49
N ILE A 3 -19.93 -4.97 2.54
CA ILE A 3 -18.94 -4.17 1.80
C ILE A 3 -18.27 -3.12 2.69
N SER A 4 -19.05 -2.46 3.56
CA SER A 4 -18.53 -1.47 4.51
C SER A 4 -17.64 -2.09 5.59
N ASN A 5 -17.96 -3.31 6.05
CA ASN A 5 -17.11 -4.03 7.00
C ASN A 5 -15.78 -4.43 6.37
N SER A 6 -15.82 -4.92 5.13
CA SER A 6 -14.61 -5.33 4.39
C SER A 6 -13.74 -4.12 4.05
N LEU A 7 -14.33 -3.02 3.58
CA LEU A 7 -13.63 -1.76 3.34
C LEU A 7 -13.05 -1.17 4.62
N GLY A 8 -13.83 -1.14 5.71
CA GLY A 8 -13.40 -0.60 6.99
C GLY A 8 -12.25 -1.41 7.61
N SER A 9 -12.35 -2.74 7.62
CA SER A 9 -11.29 -3.60 8.15
C SER A 9 -10.01 -3.51 7.34
N ASN A 10 -10.09 -3.47 6.00
CA ASN A 10 -8.92 -3.34 5.15
C ASN A 10 -8.27 -1.95 5.29
N THR A 11 -9.08 -0.89 5.40
CA THR A 11 -8.59 0.47 5.61
C THR A 11 -7.91 0.62 6.96
N PHE A 12 -8.49 0.04 8.01
CA PHE A 12 -7.91 0.01 9.35
C PHE A 12 -6.58 -0.77 9.37
N ASP A 13 -6.53 -1.95 8.75
CA ASP A 13 -5.32 -2.78 8.72
C ASP A 13 -4.15 -2.08 7.99
N ILE A 14 -4.44 -1.44 6.85
CA ILE A 14 -3.41 -0.73 6.07
C ILE A 14 -2.93 0.55 6.78
N LEU A 15 -3.81 1.29 7.47
CA LEU A 15 -3.42 2.54 8.12
C LEU A 15 -2.81 2.32 9.51
N LEU A 16 -3.43 1.46 10.32
CA LEU A 16 -3.02 1.23 11.71
C LEU A 16 -2.10 0.02 11.85
N CYS A 17 -2.45 -1.16 11.33
CA CYS A 17 -1.60 -2.34 11.53
C CYS A 17 -0.27 -2.26 10.76
N LEU A 18 -0.23 -1.60 9.60
CA LEU A 18 1.03 -1.32 8.90
C LEU A 18 1.74 -0.07 9.42
N GLY A 19 1.06 0.93 9.99
CA GLY A 19 1.69 2.17 10.46
C GLY A 19 2.21 2.11 11.90
N LEU A 20 1.48 1.43 12.78
CA LEU A 20 1.73 1.39 14.22
C LEU A 20 3.06 0.70 14.58
N PRO A 21 3.44 -0.46 14.00
CA PRO A 21 4.72 -1.10 14.32
C PRO A 21 5.92 -0.23 13.93
N TRP A 22 5.79 0.54 12.85
CA TRP A 22 6.81 1.48 12.38
C TRP A 22 6.94 2.69 13.30
N LEU A 23 5.81 3.24 13.75
CA LEU A 23 5.79 4.33 14.72
C LEU A 23 6.42 3.92 16.06
N ILE A 24 6.08 2.72 16.55
CA ILE A 24 6.67 2.16 17.77
C ILE A 24 8.18 1.99 17.60
N LYS A 25 8.63 1.43 16.47
CA LYS A 25 10.06 1.25 16.19
C LYS A 25 10.81 2.59 16.11
N ALA A 26 10.24 3.60 15.46
CA ALA A 26 10.85 4.93 15.34
C ALA A 26 10.93 5.67 16.69
N SER A 27 9.95 5.46 17.58
CA SER A 27 9.85 6.14 18.87
C SER A 27 10.63 5.46 19.99
N PHE A 28 10.60 4.12 20.07
CA PHE A 28 11.16 3.36 21.19
C PHE A 28 12.47 2.66 20.88
N LEU A 29 12.83 2.47 19.60
CA LEU A 29 14.06 1.81 19.16
C LEU A 29 14.85 2.72 18.18
N PRO A 30 15.30 3.91 18.61
CA PRO A 30 16.09 4.78 17.75
C PRO A 30 17.40 4.08 17.36
N THR A 31 17.62 3.92 16.04
CA THR A 31 18.82 3.28 15.49
C THR A 31 20.08 4.13 15.70
N SER A 32 19.93 5.41 16.05
CA SER A 32 21.02 6.31 16.45
C SER A 32 20.48 7.39 17.40
N ALA A 33 21.25 7.74 18.44
CA ALA A 33 20.87 8.78 19.40
C ALA A 33 20.64 10.11 18.68
N GLY A 34 19.42 10.65 18.75
CA GLY A 34 19.06 11.94 18.14
C GLY A 34 18.44 11.87 16.74
N HIS A 35 18.31 10.70 16.11
CA HIS A 35 17.66 10.57 14.82
C HIS A 35 16.59 9.47 14.79
N HIS A 36 15.32 9.88 14.71
CA HIS A 36 14.15 9.01 14.59
C HIS A 36 13.95 8.46 13.16
N PHE A 37 15.01 7.96 12.52
CA PHE A 37 14.88 7.22 11.27
C PHE A 37 14.92 5.72 11.54
N VAL A 38 13.99 4.99 10.95
CA VAL A 38 14.03 3.53 10.94
C VAL A 38 14.80 3.11 9.69
N GLY A 39 15.99 2.54 9.87
CA GLY A 39 16.76 1.97 8.76
C GLY A 39 16.04 0.75 8.17
N ILE A 40 15.45 0.89 6.99
CA ILE A 40 14.78 -0.19 6.27
C ILE A 40 15.83 -0.96 5.46
N ASN A 41 16.17 -2.17 5.90
CA ASN A 41 17.15 -3.02 5.23
C ASN A 41 16.61 -3.62 3.92
N SER A 42 15.29 -3.78 3.79
CA SER A 42 14.65 -4.36 2.61
C SER A 42 13.81 -3.32 1.89
N ARG A 43 14.36 -2.80 0.79
CA ARG A 43 13.67 -1.82 -0.07
C ARG A 43 12.30 -2.33 -0.53
N GLY A 44 12.15 -3.63 -0.77
CA GLY A 44 10.87 -4.23 -1.17
C GLY A 44 9.74 -4.05 -0.16
N LEU A 45 10.04 -3.97 1.15
CA LEU A 45 9.03 -3.80 2.18
C LEU A 45 8.49 -2.37 2.24
N GLU A 46 9.36 -1.38 2.02
CA GLU A 46 8.99 0.03 1.88
C GLU A 46 8.15 0.25 0.63
N TYR A 47 8.55 -0.30 -0.52
CA TYR A 47 7.79 -0.20 -1.76
C TYR A 47 6.42 -0.86 -1.69
N SER A 48 6.34 -2.06 -1.09
CA SER A 48 5.07 -2.75 -0.87
C SER A 48 4.13 -1.90 -0.01
N ALA A 49 4.63 -1.33 1.09
CA ALA A 49 3.84 -0.46 1.97
C ALA A 49 3.37 0.81 1.26
N ILE A 50 4.24 1.49 0.50
CA ILE A 50 3.89 2.68 -0.28
C ILE A 50 2.83 2.35 -1.35
N SER A 51 2.97 1.20 -2.02
CA SER A 51 2.01 0.77 -3.05
C SER A 51 0.61 0.48 -2.46
N LEU A 52 0.54 -0.16 -1.29
CA LEU A 52 -0.70 -0.42 -0.55
C LEU A 52 -1.34 0.88 -0.05
N LEU A 53 -0.55 1.83 0.43
CA LEU A 53 -1.04 3.13 0.85
C LEU A 53 -1.58 3.94 -0.36
N SER A 54 -0.84 3.94 -1.47
CA SER A 54 -1.23 4.64 -2.70
C SER A 54 -2.54 4.11 -3.28
N THR A 55 -2.77 2.80 -3.25
CA THR A 55 -4.02 2.21 -3.74
C THR A 55 -5.22 2.56 -2.89
N LEU A 56 -5.06 2.52 -1.57
CA LEU A 56 -6.11 2.92 -0.64
C LEU A 56 -6.53 4.38 -0.86
N LEU A 57 -5.55 5.28 -1.05
CA LEU A 57 -5.82 6.68 -1.39
C LEU A 57 -6.56 6.82 -2.72
N MET A 58 -6.08 6.12 -3.76
CA MET A 58 -6.69 6.18 -5.09
C MET A 58 -8.12 5.65 -5.09
N LEU A 59 -8.39 4.58 -4.34
CA LEU A 59 -9.72 4.03 -4.10
C LEU A 59 -10.63 5.03 -3.38
N TYR A 60 -10.12 5.70 -2.34
CA TYR A 60 -10.88 6.70 -1.59
C TYR A 60 -11.22 7.92 -2.45
N VAL A 61 -10.27 8.39 -3.28
CA VAL A 61 -10.51 9.46 -4.26
C VAL A 61 -11.56 9.05 -5.28
N ALA A 62 -11.51 7.81 -5.80
CA ALA A 62 -12.53 7.31 -6.74
C ALA A 62 -13.93 7.28 -6.12
N PHE A 63 -14.05 6.96 -4.83
CA PHE A 63 -15.32 7.06 -4.09
C PHE A 63 -15.76 8.51 -3.84
N ALA A 64 -14.82 9.40 -3.51
CA ALA A 64 -15.11 10.81 -3.30
C ALA A 64 -15.63 11.49 -4.58
N VAL A 65 -15.02 11.20 -5.73
CA VAL A 65 -15.47 11.69 -7.05
C VAL A 65 -16.86 11.15 -7.41
N ASN A 66 -17.19 9.92 -7.01
CA ASN A 66 -18.53 9.34 -7.14
C ASN A 66 -19.53 9.80 -6.06
N LYS A 67 -19.20 10.83 -5.27
CA LYS A 67 -20.03 11.35 -4.17
C LYS A 67 -20.50 10.27 -3.18
N PHE A 68 -19.65 9.27 -2.92
CA PHE A 68 -19.95 8.14 -2.02
C PHE A 68 -21.22 7.35 -2.38
N LYS A 69 -21.70 7.42 -3.63
CA LYS A 69 -22.78 6.55 -4.11
C LYS A 69 -22.20 5.27 -4.69
N LEU A 70 -22.53 4.14 -4.07
CA LEU A 70 -22.22 2.81 -4.61
C LEU A 70 -23.21 2.47 -5.74
N ASP A 71 -22.86 2.85 -6.96
CA ASP A 71 -23.54 2.41 -8.18
C ASP A 71 -22.74 1.31 -8.91
N ALA A 72 -23.39 0.55 -9.78
CA ALA A 72 -22.73 -0.51 -10.57
C ALA A 72 -21.56 0.03 -11.42
N LYS A 73 -21.64 1.30 -11.86
CA LYS A 73 -20.53 2.00 -12.54
C LYS A 73 -19.28 2.08 -11.66
N VAL A 74 -19.44 2.34 -10.36
CA VAL A 74 -18.35 2.39 -9.39
C VAL A 74 -17.71 1.03 -9.21
N GLY A 75 -18.51 -0.04 -9.26
CA GLY A 75 -18.02 -1.42 -9.27
C GLY A 75 -17.08 -1.70 -10.46
N TYR A 76 -17.49 -1.33 -11.68
CA TYR A 76 -16.63 -1.46 -12.87
C TYR A 76 -15.38 -0.58 -12.81
N THR A 77 -15.52 0.67 -12.35
CA THR A 77 -14.36 1.56 -12.15
C THR A 77 -13.38 0.98 -11.12
N CYS A 78 -13.89 0.38 -10.05
CA CYS A 78 -13.07 -0.24 -9.00
C CYS A 78 -12.35 -1.49 -9.52
N LEU A 79 -13.03 -2.34 -10.29
CA LEU A 79 -12.42 -3.49 -10.96
C LEU A 79 -11.30 -3.08 -11.93
N PHE A 80 -11.54 -2.02 -12.72
CA PHE A 80 -10.53 -1.48 -13.63
C PHE A 80 -9.31 -0.92 -12.87
N LEU A 81 -9.54 -0.11 -11.84
CA LEU A 81 -8.47 0.42 -10.97
C LEU A 81 -7.67 -0.70 -10.32
N TYR A 82 -8.33 -1.77 -9.87
CA TYR A 82 -7.68 -2.94 -9.30
C TYR A 82 -6.78 -3.66 -10.31
N GLY A 83 -7.27 -3.87 -11.54
CA GLY A 83 -6.47 -4.46 -12.62
C GLY A 83 -5.24 -3.61 -12.97
N LEU A 84 -5.43 -2.29 -13.12
CA LEU A 84 -4.33 -1.35 -13.37
C LEU A 84 -3.29 -1.40 -12.25
N PHE A 85 -3.73 -1.47 -11.00
CA PHE A 85 -2.84 -1.59 -9.86
C PHE A 85 -2.03 -2.89 -9.89
N LEU A 86 -2.65 -4.04 -10.12
CA LEU A 86 -1.93 -5.32 -10.20
C LEU A 86 -0.86 -5.30 -11.30
N ILE A 87 -1.18 -4.70 -12.46
CA ILE A 87 -0.23 -4.52 -13.55
C ILE A 87 0.93 -3.64 -13.08
N LEU A 88 0.66 -2.47 -12.49
CA LEU A 88 1.73 -1.58 -12.01
C LEU A 88 2.58 -2.23 -10.91
N ALA A 89 1.97 -2.91 -9.93
CA ALA A 89 2.67 -3.60 -8.85
C ALA A 89 3.58 -4.71 -9.40
N THR A 90 3.09 -5.52 -10.34
CA THR A 90 3.90 -6.57 -10.98
C THR A 90 5.04 -5.99 -11.82
N LEU A 91 4.82 -4.91 -12.58
CA LEU A 91 5.89 -4.24 -13.34
C LEU A 91 6.98 -3.64 -12.44
N ILE A 92 6.62 -3.13 -11.26
CA ILE A 92 7.57 -2.62 -10.26
C ILE A 92 8.39 -3.78 -9.67
N GLU A 93 7.75 -4.88 -9.30
CA GLU A 93 8.43 -6.08 -8.78
C GLU A 93 9.36 -6.74 -9.81
N LEU A 94 8.97 -6.74 -11.10
CA LEU A 94 9.75 -7.26 -12.24
C LEU A 94 10.91 -6.33 -12.67
N ASN A 95 11.18 -5.26 -11.92
CA ASN A 95 12.24 -4.29 -12.20
C ASN A 95 12.16 -3.62 -13.58
N VAL A 96 10.97 -3.48 -14.17
CA VAL A 96 10.81 -2.91 -15.53
C VAL A 96 11.15 -1.41 -15.54
N PHE A 97 10.73 -0.67 -14.50
CA PHE A 97 10.99 0.78 -14.40
C PHE A 97 12.22 1.11 -13.56
N PHE A 98 12.48 0.37 -12.47
CA PHE A 98 13.60 0.58 -11.56
C PHE A 98 14.13 -0.77 -11.05
N ARG A 99 15.44 -0.90 -10.82
CA ARG A 99 16.03 -2.08 -10.15
C ARG A 99 15.70 -2.04 -8.66
N VAL A 100 14.56 -2.61 -8.27
CA VAL A 100 14.04 -2.70 -6.90
C VAL A 100 14.44 -4.02 -6.23
N ASN A 101 14.32 -5.15 -6.92
CA ASN A 101 14.75 -6.47 -6.44
C ASN A 101 16.15 -6.84 -6.92
N LEU A 102 16.99 -7.42 -6.05
CA LEU A 102 18.20 -8.11 -6.50
C LEU A 102 17.80 -9.36 -7.32
N PRO A 103 18.63 -9.83 -8.27
CA PRO A 103 18.35 -11.07 -8.98
C PRO A 103 18.09 -12.19 -7.96
N THR A 104 16.99 -12.92 -8.13
CA THR A 104 16.75 -14.16 -7.41
C THR A 104 17.97 -15.05 -7.62
N CYS A 105 18.62 -15.47 -6.55
CA CYS A 105 19.77 -16.39 -6.63
C CYS A 105 19.40 -17.52 -7.59
N GLY A 106 20.24 -17.70 -8.62
CA GLY A 106 20.15 -18.87 -9.47
C GLY A 106 20.25 -20.12 -8.61
N ARG A 107 19.45 -21.14 -8.95
CA ARG A 107 19.74 -22.49 -8.47
C ARG A 107 21.12 -22.93 -8.96
#